data_AF-Q8ZS45-F1
#
_entry.id   AF-Q8ZS45-F1
#
_cell.length_a   1.000
_cell.length_b   1.000
_cell.length_c   1.000
_cell.angle_alpha   90.00
_cell.angle_beta   90.00
_cell.angle_gamma   90.00
#
_symmetry.space_group_name_H-M   'P 1'
#
loop_
_entity.id
_entity.type
_entity.pdbx_description
1 polymer ?
#
loop_
_entity_poly.entity_id
_entity_poly.type
_entity_poly.pdbx_seq_one_letter_code
_entity_poly.pdbx_strand_id
1 'polypeptide(L)'
;MKNWNKWNAEEEKLLARLVTKCSNIDEIHQEYFPYRSRQSVKGKLRLLGLTLEPQWTVEEEEILHELYSELSPKMIQSQFMPHRTLPAIHAKAQRLNLKQRHRWTKDEIRYLKDNYLTETYEVIGKKLGRDEAGVRAKAQAMKLRKLESYTVNHNYFSTPNLENCYWAGFLAADGCINYSSHGYILEVGLQEQDLEHLKTLKDLLECDHQREHLTF
;
A
#
# COMPACT_ATOMS: atom_id res chain seq x y z
N MET A 1 -52.86 -6.78 33.63
CA MET A 1 -51.39 -6.60 33.63
C MET A 1 -50.95 -6.33 32.20
N LYS A 2 -50.38 -5.16 31.88
CA LYS A 2 -49.81 -4.91 30.55
C LYS A 2 -48.73 -5.98 30.31
N ASN A 3 -48.81 -6.72 29.21
CA ASN A 3 -47.86 -7.77 28.87
C ASN A 3 -46.80 -7.15 27.94
N TRP A 4 -45.69 -6.69 28.53
CA TRP A 4 -44.65 -5.89 27.85
C TRP A 4 -43.93 -6.68 26.74
N ASN A 5 -44.11 -8.01 26.70
CA ASN A 5 -43.52 -8.90 25.72
C ASN A 5 -44.25 -8.96 24.37
N LYS A 6 -45.49 -8.48 24.27
CA LYS A 6 -46.25 -8.56 23.01
C LYS A 6 -46.23 -7.22 22.27
N TRP A 7 -45.88 -7.28 20.98
CA TRP A 7 -46.04 -6.14 20.07
C TRP A 7 -47.52 -5.93 19.79
N ASN A 8 -47.96 -4.67 19.80
CA ASN A 8 -49.33 -4.31 19.42
C ASN A 8 -49.38 -3.72 18.00
N ALA A 9 -50.59 -3.65 17.43
CA ALA A 9 -50.80 -3.22 16.05
C ALA A 9 -50.33 -1.78 15.77
N GLU A 10 -50.39 -0.88 16.75
CA GLU A 10 -49.92 0.51 16.59
C GLU A 10 -48.39 0.58 16.60
N GLU A 11 -47.73 -0.21 17.43
CA GLU A 11 -46.26 -0.34 17.40
C GLU A 11 -45.76 -0.93 16.09
N GLU A 12 -46.47 -1.92 15.53
CA GLU A 12 -46.14 -2.52 14.24
C GLU A 12 -46.31 -1.53 13.08
N LYS A 13 -47.40 -0.75 13.07
CA LYS A 13 -47.63 0.32 12.09
C LYS A 13 -46.57 1.42 12.21
N LEU A 14 -46.21 1.81 13.44
CA LEU A 14 -45.15 2.79 13.66
C LEU A 14 -43.81 2.25 13.15
N LEU A 15 -43.45 1.02 13.50
CA LEU A 15 -42.22 0.37 13.03
C LEU A 15 -42.15 0.32 11.50
N ALA A 16 -43.24 0.00 10.81
CA ALA A 16 -43.31 0.00 9.35
C ALA A 16 -43.05 1.39 8.73
N ARG A 17 -43.51 2.47 9.36
CA ARG A 17 -43.25 3.85 8.90
C ARG A 17 -41.81 4.30 9.17
N LEU A 18 -41.22 3.85 10.28
CA LEU A 18 -39.86 4.27 10.66
C LEU A 18 -38.79 3.63 9.78
N VAL A 19 -39.07 2.49 9.18
CA VAL A 19 -38.14 1.78 8.27
C VAL A 19 -37.72 2.63 7.06
N THR A 20 -38.57 3.56 6.62
CA THR A 20 -38.25 4.50 5.52
C THR A 20 -37.71 5.85 6.01
N LYS A 21 -37.87 6.17 7.30
CA LYS A 21 -37.52 7.48 7.87
C LYS A 21 -36.15 7.45 8.57
N CYS A 22 -35.88 6.38 9.31
CA CYS A 22 -34.69 6.29 10.15
C CYS A 22 -33.52 5.69 9.39
N SER A 23 -32.32 6.16 9.74
CA SER A 23 -31.06 5.81 9.08
C SER A 23 -30.40 4.57 9.68
N ASN A 24 -30.86 4.09 10.84
CA ASN A 24 -30.38 2.86 11.44
C ASN A 24 -31.34 2.35 12.51
N ILE A 25 -31.09 1.13 12.99
CA ILE A 25 -31.91 0.50 14.03
C ILE A 25 -31.72 1.11 15.41
N ASP A 26 -30.57 1.74 15.66
CA ASP A 26 -30.24 2.35 16.94
C ASP A 26 -31.08 3.62 17.15
N GLU A 27 -31.29 4.42 16.11
CA GLU A 27 -32.23 5.54 16.07
C GLU A 27 -33.66 5.08 16.39
N ILE A 28 -34.16 4.03 15.70
CA ILE A 28 -35.49 3.45 15.97
C ILE A 28 -35.63 3.01 17.42
N HIS A 29 -34.62 2.33 17.95
CA HIS A 29 -34.62 1.82 19.32
C HIS A 29 -34.56 2.96 20.34
N GLN A 30 -33.64 3.91 20.19
CA GLN A 30 -33.39 4.95 21.19
C GLN A 30 -34.51 6.01 21.19
N GLU A 31 -35.01 6.41 20.02
CA GLU A 31 -36.00 7.49 19.93
C GLU A 31 -37.45 7.00 20.05
N TYR A 32 -37.79 5.85 19.48
CA TYR A 32 -39.19 5.42 19.33
C TYR A 32 -39.56 4.22 20.21
N PHE A 33 -38.60 3.32 20.50
CA PHE A 33 -38.83 2.13 21.32
C PHE A 33 -37.81 1.96 22.47
N PRO A 34 -37.52 2.99 23.29
CA PRO A 34 -36.49 2.90 24.34
C PRO A 34 -36.84 1.92 25.46
N TYR A 35 -38.11 1.54 25.55
CA TYR A 35 -38.63 0.57 26.51
C TYR A 35 -38.54 -0.89 26.02
N ARG A 36 -38.06 -1.13 24.79
CA ARG A 36 -37.79 -2.47 24.24
C ARG A 36 -36.30 -2.66 24.11
N SER A 37 -35.83 -3.90 24.11
CA SER A 37 -34.43 -4.16 23.75
C SER A 37 -34.21 -3.95 22.25
N ARG A 38 -33.03 -3.46 21.86
CA ARG A 38 -32.58 -3.39 20.46
C ARG A 38 -32.82 -4.69 19.69
N GLN A 39 -32.59 -5.83 20.35
CA GLN A 39 -32.79 -7.16 19.77
C GLN A 39 -34.27 -7.49 19.54
N SER A 40 -35.18 -7.00 20.39
CA SER A 40 -36.63 -7.13 20.20
C SER A 40 -37.10 -6.37 18.96
N VAL A 41 -36.63 -5.12 18.78
CA VAL A 41 -36.91 -4.31 17.59
C VAL A 41 -36.39 -5.01 16.33
N LYS A 42 -35.14 -5.49 16.38
CA LYS A 42 -34.52 -6.23 15.26
C LYS A 42 -35.27 -7.50 14.90
N GLY A 43 -35.66 -8.28 15.91
CA GLY A 43 -36.44 -9.50 15.73
C GLY A 43 -37.80 -9.20 15.11
N LYS A 44 -38.45 -8.10 15.53
CA LYS A 44 -39.75 -7.70 14.99
C LYS A 44 -39.68 -7.26 13.53
N LEU A 45 -38.68 -6.46 13.15
CA LEU A 45 -38.45 -6.10 11.74
C LEU A 45 -38.34 -7.34 10.86
N ARG A 46 -37.53 -8.32 11.30
CA ARG A 46 -37.36 -9.59 10.58
C ARG A 46 -38.67 -10.38 10.47
N LEU A 47 -39.47 -10.45 11.54
CA LEU A 47 -40.76 -11.14 11.54
C LEU A 47 -41.79 -10.49 10.61
N LEU A 48 -41.73 -9.17 10.45
CA LEU A 48 -42.60 -8.42 9.55
C LEU A 48 -42.08 -8.36 8.11
N GLY A 49 -40.92 -8.97 7.82
CA GLY A 49 -40.28 -8.88 6.50
C GLY A 49 -39.81 -7.46 6.14
N LEU A 50 -39.66 -6.58 7.13
CA LEU A 50 -39.25 -5.21 6.93
C LEU A 50 -37.72 -5.12 6.93
N THR A 51 -37.17 -4.57 5.85
CA THR A 51 -35.74 -4.28 5.74
C THR A 51 -35.54 -2.79 5.89
N LEU A 52 -34.71 -2.38 6.84
CA LEU A 52 -34.21 -1.01 6.90
C LEU A 52 -33.47 -0.73 5.59
N GLU A 53 -33.96 0.25 4.83
CA GLU A 53 -33.22 0.87 3.74
C GLU A 53 -32.67 2.20 4.24
N PRO A 54 -31.58 2.17 5.02
CA PRO A 54 -31.09 3.37 5.68
C PRO A 54 -30.59 4.35 4.63
N GLN A 55 -31.35 5.44 4.43
CA GLN A 55 -31.03 6.51 3.51
C GLN A 55 -29.68 7.11 3.85
N TRP A 56 -28.84 7.36 2.84
CA TRP A 56 -27.58 8.08 3.04
C TRP A 56 -27.89 9.57 3.15
N THR A 57 -27.40 10.21 4.22
CA THR A 57 -27.57 11.67 4.35
C THR A 57 -26.56 12.40 3.48
N VAL A 58 -26.82 13.68 3.20
CA VAL A 58 -25.91 14.53 2.44
C VAL A 58 -24.56 14.62 3.14
N GLU A 59 -24.56 14.75 4.46
CA GLU A 59 -23.36 14.82 5.29
C GLU A 59 -22.55 13.51 5.24
N GLU A 60 -23.22 12.34 5.27
CA GLU A 60 -22.53 11.05 5.13
C GLU A 60 -21.86 10.91 3.75
N GLU A 61 -22.51 11.41 2.69
CA GLU A 61 -21.93 11.42 1.34
C GLU A 61 -20.75 12.39 1.22
N GLU A 62 -20.87 13.60 1.77
CA GLU A 62 -19.78 14.59 1.84
C GLU A 62 -18.56 14.01 2.55
N ILE A 63 -18.76 13.33 3.69
CA ILE A 63 -17.67 12.65 4.42
C ILE A 63 -16.98 11.59 3.54
N LEU A 64 -17.74 10.82 2.75
CA LEU A 64 -17.14 9.86 1.82
C LEU A 64 -16.37 10.58 0.71
N HIS A 65 -16.90 11.64 0.12
CA HIS A 65 -16.21 12.41 -0.92
C HIS A 65 -14.89 13.00 -0.43
N GLU A 66 -14.86 13.52 0.80
CA GLU A 66 -13.67 14.17 1.37
C GLU A 66 -12.64 13.17 1.90
N LEU A 67 -13.09 12.13 2.60
CA LEU A 67 -12.20 11.32 3.44
C LEU A 67 -11.95 9.91 2.90
N TYR A 68 -12.72 9.41 1.93
CA TYR A 68 -12.60 8.02 1.49
C TYR A 68 -11.30 7.71 0.75
N SER A 69 -10.64 8.70 0.14
CA SER A 69 -9.31 8.51 -0.46
C SER A 69 -8.20 8.50 0.59
N GLU A 70 -8.38 9.22 1.70
CA GLU A 70 -7.34 9.42 2.71
C GLU A 70 -7.43 8.40 3.83
N LEU A 71 -8.61 8.15 4.39
CA LEU A 71 -8.82 7.35 5.59
C LEU A 71 -9.28 5.94 5.23
N SER A 72 -8.88 4.96 6.06
CA SER A 72 -9.40 3.60 5.91
C SER A 72 -10.91 3.57 6.20
N PRO A 73 -11.69 2.67 5.55
CA PRO A 73 -13.12 2.55 5.80
C PRO A 73 -13.44 2.24 7.27
N LYS A 74 -12.52 1.55 7.97
CA LYS A 74 -12.60 1.29 9.41
C LYS A 74 -12.51 2.56 10.25
N MET A 75 -11.60 3.47 9.91
CA MET A 75 -11.50 4.76 10.59
C MET A 75 -12.74 5.61 10.32
N ILE A 76 -13.19 5.67 9.06
CA ILE A 76 -14.40 6.39 8.65
C ILE A 76 -15.61 5.90 9.46
N GLN A 77 -15.81 4.59 9.53
CA GLN A 77 -16.85 3.97 10.34
C GLN A 77 -16.75 4.39 11.81
N SER A 78 -15.59 4.19 12.44
CA SER A 78 -15.43 4.42 13.87
C SER A 78 -15.57 5.87 14.31
N GLN A 79 -15.20 6.82 13.44
CA GLN A 79 -15.13 8.24 13.79
C GLN A 79 -16.35 9.03 13.34
N PHE A 80 -16.97 8.66 12.21
CA PHE A 80 -17.99 9.48 11.57
C PHE A 80 -19.34 8.78 11.39
N MET A 81 -19.34 7.45 11.24
CA MET A 81 -20.55 6.68 10.91
C MET A 81 -20.64 5.36 11.68
N PRO A 82 -20.62 5.36 13.03
CA PRO A 82 -20.53 4.14 13.82
C PRO A 82 -21.74 3.21 13.68
N HIS A 83 -22.88 3.76 13.23
CA HIS A 83 -24.11 3.02 12.90
C HIS A 83 -24.06 2.30 11.55
N ARG A 84 -23.14 2.66 10.64
CA ARG A 84 -22.97 1.98 9.35
C ARG A 84 -22.05 0.78 9.49
N THR A 85 -22.32 -0.27 8.72
CA THR A 85 -21.42 -1.41 8.64
C THR A 85 -20.33 -1.16 7.59
N LEU A 86 -19.14 -1.77 7.75
CA LEU A 86 -18.08 -1.67 6.73
C LEU A 86 -18.56 -2.07 5.33
N PRO A 87 -19.33 -3.17 5.15
CA PRO A 87 -19.89 -3.50 3.84
C PRO A 87 -20.80 -2.41 3.27
N ALA A 88 -21.61 -1.73 4.10
CA ALA A 88 -22.47 -0.64 3.65
C ALA A 88 -21.65 0.56 3.17
N ILE A 89 -20.59 0.93 3.91
CA ILE A 89 -19.66 2.00 3.53
C ILE A 89 -18.98 1.66 2.19
N HIS A 90 -18.45 0.45 2.03
CA HIS A 90 -17.87 0.02 0.76
C HIS A 90 -18.89 0.07 -0.39
N ALA A 91 -20.09 -0.47 -0.17
CA ALA A 91 -21.13 -0.49 -1.19
C ALA A 91 -21.56 0.92 -1.60
N LYS A 92 -21.61 1.88 -0.68
CA LYS A 92 -21.91 3.28 -1.02
C LYS A 92 -20.77 3.94 -1.76
N ALA A 93 -19.54 3.80 -1.30
CA ALA A 93 -18.37 4.35 -1.99
C ALA A 93 -18.25 3.83 -3.42
N GLN A 94 -18.56 2.55 -3.66
CA GLN A 94 -18.65 1.96 -5.00
C GLN A 94 -19.73 2.64 -5.86
N ARG A 95 -20.93 2.88 -5.32
CA ARG A 95 -22.00 3.61 -6.03
C ARG A 95 -21.64 5.06 -6.33
N LEU A 96 -20.83 5.69 -5.47
CA LEU A 96 -20.30 7.04 -5.67
C LEU A 96 -19.03 7.06 -6.55
N ASN A 97 -18.59 5.91 -7.06
CA ASN A 97 -17.36 5.76 -7.84
C ASN A 97 -16.08 6.28 -7.13
N LEU A 98 -16.05 6.15 -5.80
CA LEU A 98 -14.92 6.56 -4.97
C LEU A 98 -13.90 5.42 -4.86
N LYS A 99 -12.62 5.77 -4.97
CA LYS A 99 -11.50 4.83 -4.89
C LYS A 99 -10.63 5.13 -3.67
N GLN A 100 -10.23 4.07 -2.97
CA GLN A 100 -9.25 4.16 -1.91
C GLN A 100 -7.86 4.43 -2.49
N ARG A 101 -7.05 5.25 -1.81
CA ARG A 101 -5.61 5.32 -2.13
C ARG A 101 -4.93 4.08 -1.56
N HIS A 102 -4.21 3.35 -2.40
CA HIS A 102 -3.43 2.19 -1.96
C HIS A 102 -2.26 2.62 -1.06
N ARG A 103 -2.50 2.63 0.25
CA ARG A 103 -1.47 2.90 1.26
C ARG A 103 -0.37 1.84 1.20
N TRP A 104 0.87 2.28 1.30
CA TRP A 104 2.02 1.38 1.37
C TRP A 104 2.09 0.70 2.73
N THR A 105 2.10 -0.63 2.76
CA THR A 105 2.28 -1.42 3.98
C THR A 105 3.75 -1.44 4.41
N LYS A 106 4.01 -1.84 5.66
CA LYS A 106 5.37 -1.98 6.16
C LYS A 106 6.17 -3.01 5.36
N ASP A 107 5.54 -4.11 4.95
CA ASP A 107 6.18 -5.17 4.18
C ASP A 107 6.49 -4.73 2.75
N GLU A 108 5.58 -4.00 2.08
CA GLU A 108 5.85 -3.41 0.77
C GLU A 108 7.03 -2.43 0.81
N ILE A 109 7.11 -1.62 1.88
CA ILE A 109 8.23 -0.69 2.10
C ILE A 109 9.54 -1.46 2.32
N ARG A 110 9.53 -2.53 3.12
CA ARG A 110 10.71 -3.37 3.34
C ARG A 110 11.19 -3.98 2.02
N TYR A 111 10.29 -4.63 1.28
CA TYR A 111 10.63 -5.24 0.00
C TYR A 111 11.23 -4.24 -0.99
N LEU A 112 10.67 -3.02 -1.10
CA LEU A 112 11.22 -1.97 -1.95
C LEU A 112 12.65 -1.59 -1.52
N LYS A 113 12.91 -1.41 -0.22
CA LYS A 113 14.25 -1.07 0.29
C LYS A 113 15.28 -2.15 0.02
N ASP A 114 14.88 -3.41 0.10
CA ASP A 114 15.81 -4.53 -0.03
C ASP A 114 16.15 -4.82 -1.51
N ASN A 115 15.29 -4.40 -2.46
CA ASN A 115 15.41 -4.81 -3.87
C ASN A 115 15.56 -3.66 -4.88
N TYR A 116 15.45 -2.38 -4.49
CA TYR A 116 15.48 -1.27 -5.47
C TYR A 116 16.79 -1.14 -6.26
N LEU A 117 17.90 -1.64 -5.73
CA LEU A 117 19.21 -1.65 -6.40
C LEU A 117 19.33 -2.80 -7.40
N THR A 118 18.86 -3.99 -7.02
CA THR A 118 19.02 -5.23 -7.78
C THR A 118 17.90 -5.50 -8.78
N GLU A 119 16.69 -5.00 -8.54
CA GLU A 119 15.52 -5.19 -9.38
C GLU A 119 15.07 -3.88 -10.05
N THR A 120 14.43 -3.98 -11.21
CA THR A 120 13.75 -2.83 -11.83
C THR A 120 12.47 -2.49 -11.08
N TYR A 121 12.03 -1.23 -11.14
CA TYR A 121 10.74 -0.84 -10.55
C TYR A 121 9.55 -1.60 -11.16
N GLU A 122 9.68 -2.10 -12.40
CA GLU A 122 8.67 -2.92 -13.04
C GLU A 122 8.55 -4.30 -12.36
N VAL A 123 9.69 -4.95 -12.09
CA VAL A 123 9.71 -6.25 -11.40
C VAL A 123 9.19 -6.12 -9.98
N ILE A 124 9.65 -5.09 -9.26
CA ILE A 124 9.16 -4.78 -7.91
C ILE A 124 7.66 -4.50 -7.95
N GLY A 125 7.18 -3.73 -8.93
CA GLY A 125 5.76 -3.46 -9.14
C GLY A 125 4.94 -4.74 -9.31
N LYS A 126 5.36 -5.62 -10.22
CA LYS A 126 4.73 -6.94 -10.44
C LYS A 126 4.68 -7.77 -9.15
N LYS A 127 5.75 -7.78 -8.36
CA LYS A 127 5.80 -8.53 -7.09
C LYS A 127 4.87 -7.96 -6.02
N LEU A 128 4.76 -6.64 -5.94
CA LEU A 128 3.93 -5.93 -4.98
C LEU A 128 2.48 -5.74 -5.45
N GLY A 129 2.14 -6.12 -6.69
CA GLY A 129 0.83 -5.84 -7.30
C GLY A 129 0.58 -4.34 -7.49
N ARG A 130 1.64 -3.57 -7.80
CA ARG A 130 1.62 -2.12 -7.99
C ARG A 130 2.14 -1.72 -9.36
N ASP A 131 1.69 -0.56 -9.81
CA ASP A 131 2.22 0.06 -11.03
C ASP A 131 3.67 0.52 -10.81
N GLU A 132 4.51 0.32 -11.83
CA GLU A 132 5.91 0.75 -11.86
C GLU A 132 6.07 2.23 -11.47
N ALA A 133 5.21 3.11 -12.02
CA ALA A 133 5.21 4.53 -11.70
C ALA A 133 4.96 4.80 -10.19
N GLY A 134 4.07 4.02 -9.57
CA GLY A 134 3.79 4.12 -8.13
C GLY A 134 4.99 3.67 -7.28
N VAL A 135 5.69 2.63 -7.72
CA VAL A 135 6.95 2.17 -7.09
C VAL A 135 8.03 3.24 -7.21
N ARG A 136 8.24 3.80 -8.41
CA ARG A 136 9.20 4.89 -8.65
C ARG A 136 8.93 6.08 -7.76
N ALA A 137 7.68 6.57 -7.73
CA ALA A 137 7.28 7.70 -6.90
C ALA A 137 7.55 7.44 -5.41
N LYS A 138 7.28 6.21 -4.95
CA LYS A 138 7.55 5.83 -3.56
C LYS A 138 9.04 5.76 -3.24
N ALA A 139 9.85 5.19 -4.14
CA ALA A 139 11.30 5.13 -4.00
C ALA A 139 11.91 6.55 -3.93
N GLN A 140 11.46 7.46 -4.81
CA GLN A 140 11.87 8.86 -4.79
C GLN A 140 11.48 9.57 -3.48
N ALA A 141 10.24 9.37 -2.99
CA ALA A 141 9.80 9.92 -1.72
C ALA A 141 10.62 9.41 -0.52
N MET A 142 11.18 8.20 -0.62
CA MET A 142 12.11 7.63 0.37
C MET A 142 13.59 7.95 0.11
N LYS A 143 13.91 8.72 -0.94
CA LYS A 143 15.28 9.01 -1.37
C LYS A 143 16.10 7.76 -1.73
N LEU A 144 15.45 6.67 -2.15
CA LEU A 144 16.11 5.47 -2.69
C LEU A 144 16.50 5.74 -4.15
N ARG A 145 17.77 6.08 -4.38
CA ARG A 145 18.30 6.42 -5.71
C ARG A 145 18.96 5.20 -6.34
N LYS A 146 18.56 4.84 -7.56
CA LYS A 146 19.34 3.88 -8.36
C LYS A 146 20.73 4.45 -8.64
N LEU A 147 21.71 3.55 -8.78
CA LEU A 147 23.03 3.90 -9.26
C LEU A 147 22.92 4.45 -10.69
N GLU A 148 23.70 5.49 -10.99
CA GLU A 148 23.77 6.03 -12.34
C GLU A 148 24.37 4.98 -13.28
N SER A 149 23.82 4.88 -14.49
CA SER A 149 24.44 4.06 -15.53
C SER A 149 25.82 4.62 -15.84
N TYR A 150 26.82 3.75 -15.85
CA TYR A 150 28.16 4.07 -16.29
C TYR A 150 28.54 3.14 -17.44
N THR A 151 29.41 3.60 -18.32
CA THR A 151 30.01 2.80 -19.39
C THR A 151 31.37 2.30 -18.93
N VAL A 152 31.73 1.08 -19.30
CA VAL A 152 33.07 0.51 -19.10
C VAL A 152 33.56 -0.13 -20.38
N ASN A 153 34.88 -0.13 -20.58
CA ASN A 153 35.51 -0.86 -21.67
C ASN A 153 35.45 -2.37 -21.42
N HIS A 154 34.41 -3.00 -21.98
CA HIS A 154 34.23 -4.45 -21.91
C HIS A 154 35.33 -5.27 -22.60
N ASN A 155 36.17 -4.63 -23.42
CA ASN A 155 37.25 -5.30 -24.17
C ASN A 155 38.62 -5.21 -23.48
N TYR A 156 38.72 -4.57 -22.31
CA TYR A 156 40.00 -4.36 -21.61
C TYR A 156 40.76 -5.67 -21.34
N PHE A 157 40.04 -6.75 -21.02
CA PHE A 157 40.61 -8.08 -20.78
C PHE A 157 40.67 -8.98 -22.02
N SER A 158 40.29 -8.48 -23.21
CA SER A 158 40.22 -9.32 -24.42
C SER A 158 41.59 -9.71 -25.00
N THR A 159 42.61 -8.87 -24.83
CA THR A 159 43.98 -9.15 -25.30
C THR A 159 44.96 -9.13 -24.13
N PRO A 160 45.42 -10.30 -23.65
CA PRO A 160 46.29 -10.38 -22.47
C PRO A 160 47.60 -9.58 -22.59
N ASN A 161 47.94 -8.85 -21.55
CA ASN A 161 49.19 -8.12 -21.34
C ASN A 161 49.52 -8.10 -19.84
N LEU A 162 50.69 -7.56 -19.48
CA LEU A 162 51.14 -7.57 -18.08
C LEU A 162 50.16 -6.83 -17.13
N GLU A 163 49.62 -5.70 -17.58
CA GLU A 163 48.77 -4.82 -16.78
C GLU A 163 47.35 -5.38 -16.61
N ASN A 164 46.70 -5.81 -17.68
CA ASN A 164 45.36 -6.38 -17.56
C ASN A 164 45.35 -7.77 -16.89
N CYS A 165 46.41 -8.57 -17.03
CA CYS A 165 46.54 -9.84 -16.29
C CYS A 165 46.70 -9.61 -14.79
N TYR A 166 47.44 -8.57 -14.37
CA TYR A 166 47.53 -8.18 -12.96
C TYR A 166 46.15 -7.85 -12.39
N TRP A 167 45.39 -6.99 -13.08
CA TRP A 167 44.04 -6.60 -12.65
C TRP A 167 43.05 -7.76 -12.69
N ALA A 168 43.16 -8.66 -13.67
CA ALA A 168 42.36 -9.87 -13.71
C ALA A 168 42.65 -10.78 -12.49
N GLY A 169 43.92 -10.91 -12.10
CA GLY A 169 44.32 -11.65 -10.91
C GLY A 169 43.81 -11.02 -9.61
N PHE A 170 43.91 -9.68 -9.50
CA PHE A 170 43.36 -8.92 -8.38
C PHE A 170 41.84 -9.13 -8.23
N LEU A 171 41.08 -8.95 -9.32
CA LEU A 171 39.63 -9.17 -9.33
C LEU A 171 39.26 -10.63 -9.05
N ALA A 172 40.07 -11.59 -9.49
CA ALA A 172 39.84 -13.00 -9.21
C ALA A 172 40.11 -13.38 -7.75
N ALA A 173 41.01 -12.67 -7.07
CA ALA A 173 41.34 -12.89 -5.66
C ALA A 173 40.30 -12.26 -4.73
N ASP A 174 39.97 -10.99 -4.97
CA ASP A 174 39.22 -10.16 -4.02
C ASP A 174 37.82 -9.75 -4.51
N GLY A 175 37.48 -10.03 -5.77
CA GLY A 175 36.18 -9.69 -6.36
C GLY A 175 35.09 -10.74 -6.09
N CYS A 176 33.85 -10.26 -5.95
CA CYS A 176 32.64 -11.07 -5.81
C CYS A 176 31.65 -10.74 -6.93
N ILE A 177 31.20 -11.75 -7.69
CA ILE A 177 30.21 -11.55 -8.76
C ILE A 177 28.81 -11.86 -8.24
N ASN A 178 27.97 -10.83 -8.17
CA ASN A 178 26.57 -10.93 -7.87
C ASN A 178 25.75 -11.03 -9.16
N TYR A 179 25.02 -12.13 -9.32
CA TYR A 179 24.17 -12.39 -10.46
C TYR A 179 22.78 -11.80 -10.24
N SER A 180 22.32 -10.96 -11.16
CA SER A 180 20.93 -10.49 -11.22
C SER A 180 20.29 -10.91 -12.55
N SER A 181 18.97 -10.86 -12.60
CA SER A 181 18.21 -11.09 -13.84
C SER A 181 18.51 -10.08 -14.96
N HIS A 182 19.24 -8.99 -14.66
CA HIS A 182 19.49 -7.88 -15.58
C HIS A 182 20.99 -7.60 -15.78
N GLY A 183 21.88 -8.46 -15.27
CA GLY A 183 23.33 -8.29 -15.40
C GLY A 183 24.10 -8.90 -14.24
N TYR A 184 25.43 -8.80 -14.33
CA TYR A 184 26.34 -9.15 -13.26
C TYR A 184 26.90 -7.87 -12.64
N ILE A 185 27.02 -7.88 -11.32
CA ILE A 185 27.64 -6.81 -10.54
C ILE A 185 28.93 -7.40 -9.94
N LEU A 186 30.06 -6.71 -10.11
CA LEU A 186 31.35 -7.13 -9.58
C LEU A 186 31.70 -6.27 -8.37
N GLU A 187 31.51 -6.79 -7.17
CA GLU A 187 31.82 -6.07 -5.94
C GLU A 187 33.26 -6.36 -5.51
N VAL A 188 34.00 -5.36 -5.06
CA VAL A 188 35.35 -5.54 -4.49
C VAL A 188 35.40 -4.86 -3.12
N GLY A 189 35.68 -5.65 -2.09
CA GLY A 189 35.83 -5.14 -0.72
C GLY A 189 37.25 -4.69 -0.47
N LEU A 190 37.47 -3.39 -0.22
CA LEU A 190 38.80 -2.82 0.03
C LEU A 190 38.86 -2.01 1.32
N GLN A 191 40.06 -1.91 1.89
CA GLN A 191 40.35 -0.99 2.99
C GLN A 191 40.43 0.45 2.48
N GLU A 192 40.11 1.42 3.33
CA GLU A 192 40.05 2.85 2.95
C GLU A 192 41.39 3.38 2.39
N GLN A 193 42.51 2.82 2.87
CA GLN A 193 43.86 3.16 2.39
C GLN A 193 44.12 2.74 0.92
N ASP A 194 43.35 1.79 0.39
CA ASP A 194 43.55 1.22 -0.94
C ASP A 194 42.65 1.87 -2.01
N LEU A 195 41.98 2.97 -1.68
CA LEU A 195 41.08 3.70 -2.58
C LEU A 195 41.75 4.05 -3.94
N GLU A 196 43.05 4.36 -3.93
CA GLU A 196 43.82 4.69 -5.13
C GLU A 196 43.93 3.52 -6.12
N HIS A 197 43.86 2.26 -5.64
CA HIS A 197 43.83 1.09 -6.51
C HIS A 197 42.54 1.07 -7.35
N LEU A 198 41.39 1.41 -6.75
CA LEU A 198 40.13 1.46 -7.49
C LEU A 198 40.06 2.62 -8.48
N LYS A 199 40.67 3.76 -8.15
CA LYS A 199 40.79 4.88 -9.11
C LYS A 199 41.63 4.46 -10.33
N THR A 200 42.76 3.79 -10.09
CA THR A 200 43.61 3.28 -11.17
C THR A 200 42.85 2.28 -12.05
N LEU A 201 42.16 1.31 -11.44
CA LEU A 201 41.35 0.33 -12.18
C LEU A 201 40.22 1.00 -12.98
N LYS A 202 39.56 1.99 -12.39
CA LYS A 202 38.48 2.75 -13.04
C LYS A 202 38.97 3.47 -14.30
N ASP A 203 40.13 4.14 -14.20
CA ASP A 203 40.72 4.85 -15.34
C ASP A 203 41.13 3.89 -16.46
N LEU A 204 41.70 2.73 -16.10
CA LEU A 204 42.08 1.68 -17.04
C LEU A 204 40.89 1.03 -17.75
N LEU A 205 39.76 0.89 -17.05
CA LEU A 205 38.50 0.41 -17.62
C LEU A 205 37.75 1.49 -18.42
N GLU A 206 38.32 2.69 -18.58
CA GLU A 206 37.70 3.83 -19.28
C GLU A 206 36.30 4.15 -18.73
N CYS A 207 36.13 4.03 -17.41
CA CYS A 207 34.83 4.17 -16.76
C CYS A 207 34.45 5.64 -16.55
N ASP A 208 33.29 6.05 -17.07
CA ASP A 208 32.79 7.43 -17.02
C ASP A 208 32.09 7.78 -15.69
N HIS A 209 32.04 6.86 -14.72
CA HIS A 209 31.32 7.05 -13.47
C HIS A 209 31.88 8.21 -12.64
N GLN A 210 31.07 9.20 -12.26
CA GLN A 210 31.59 10.43 -11.61
C GLN A 210 31.86 10.34 -10.10
N ARG A 211 31.56 9.21 -9.43
CA ARG A 211 31.76 9.10 -7.97
C ARG A 211 33.08 8.44 -7.59
N GLU A 212 33.76 9.03 -6.60
CA GLU A 212 34.96 8.50 -5.93
C GLU A 212 34.62 7.39 -4.92
N HIS A 213 33.34 7.23 -4.57
CA HIS A 213 32.83 6.07 -3.85
C HIS A 213 32.31 5.05 -4.86
N LEU A 214 33.19 4.14 -5.22
CA LEU A 214 32.87 2.97 -6.01
C LEU A 214 32.27 1.91 -5.08
N THR A 215 30.95 1.94 -4.94
CA THR A 215 30.22 0.71 -4.62
C THR A 215 29.93 0.08 -5.98
N PHE A 216 30.84 -0.77 -6.42
CA PHE A 216 30.56 -1.68 -7.51
C PHE A 216 29.63 -2.76 -6.99
#